data_AF-B5RUP6-F1
#
_entry.id   AF-B5RUP6-F1
#
_cell.length_a   1.000
_cell.length_b   1.000
_cell.length_c   1.000
_cell.angle_alpha   90.00
_cell.angle_beta   90.00
_cell.angle_gamma   90.00
#
_symmetry.space_group_name_H-M   'P 1'
#
loop_
_entity.id
_entity.type
_entity.pdbx_description
1 polymer ?
#
loop_
_entity_poly.entity_id
_entity_poly.type
_entity_poly.pdbx_seq_one_letter_code
_entity_poly.pdbx_strand_id
1 'polypeptide(L)'
;MSWTGIKKAINRAGAQVMLKTGHIEETVDKDYEFEEKRFKYMESTSTKLQKELKHYLDSLRILTNAQVNVSEVLSEFYGSNKNEDKEYKSISQEYHGVMKLLNDQAVGELEQPFNQTVLNPIARFNSYYIEINEAIKKRNHKKLDYDAMKNKVRKLIEKPGEDPSYESKLSQNQSQLTQLETTYETINDQLKDELPKLIDLRIPFLDPSFESFVKLQLRFFNENYNHLNNLQVKLDAQTRQDYISGALDEKIDDVLIKMRELNITGTN
;
A
#
# COMPACT_ATOMS: atom_id res chain seq x y z
N MET A 1 28.70 -17.23 -4.29
CA MET A 1 29.41 -16.21 -3.48
C MET A 1 30.89 -16.54 -3.46
N SER A 2 31.78 -15.57 -3.69
CA SER A 2 33.23 -15.80 -3.67
C SER A 2 33.80 -15.84 -2.24
N TRP A 3 34.91 -16.55 -2.03
CA TRP A 3 35.66 -16.58 -0.76
C TRP A 3 36.03 -15.18 -0.25
N THR A 4 36.35 -14.27 -1.18
CA THR A 4 36.62 -12.86 -0.91
C THR A 4 35.39 -12.11 -0.39
N GLY A 5 34.17 -12.48 -0.83
CA GLY A 5 32.92 -11.93 -0.33
C GLY A 5 32.61 -12.36 1.11
N ILE A 6 32.85 -13.64 1.44
CA ILE A 6 32.66 -14.17 2.80
C ILE A 6 33.60 -13.47 3.78
N LYS A 7 34.89 -13.32 3.42
CA LYS A 7 35.86 -12.61 4.26
C LYS A 7 35.47 -11.15 4.53
N LYS A 8 34.96 -10.44 3.52
CA LYS A 8 34.46 -9.06 3.67
C LYS A 8 33.23 -9.00 4.59
N ALA A 9 32.31 -9.95 4.48
CA ALA A 9 31.13 -10.01 5.33
C ALA A 9 31.48 -10.20 6.81
N ILE A 10 32.42 -11.11 7.12
CA ILE A 10 32.88 -11.34 8.50
C ILE A 10 33.57 -10.08 9.06
N ASN A 11 34.45 -9.44 8.27
CA ASN A 11 35.12 -8.22 8.69
C ASN A 11 34.13 -7.08 8.99
N ARG A 12 33.09 -6.93 8.16
CA ARG A 12 32.02 -5.95 8.38
C ARG A 12 31.20 -6.26 9.62
N ALA A 13 30.83 -7.52 9.85
CA ALA A 13 30.14 -7.90 11.08
C ALA A 13 30.96 -7.51 12.33
N GLY A 14 32.27 -7.76 12.31
CA GLY A 14 33.18 -7.32 13.38
C GLY A 14 33.22 -5.80 13.54
N ALA A 15 33.35 -5.05 12.44
CA ALA A 15 33.37 -3.58 12.47
C ALA A 15 32.05 -3.01 13.01
N GLN A 16 30.90 -3.58 12.64
CA GLN A 16 29.60 -3.13 13.09
C GLN A 16 29.42 -3.31 14.61
N VAL A 17 29.93 -4.42 15.16
CA VAL A 17 29.96 -4.64 16.62
C VAL A 17 30.84 -3.59 17.29
N MET A 18 32.04 -3.34 16.76
CA MET A 18 32.97 -2.35 17.32
C MET A 18 32.42 -0.91 17.27
N LEU A 19 31.66 -0.57 16.23
CA LEU A 19 30.97 0.72 16.13
C LEU A 19 29.89 0.84 17.22
N LYS A 20 29.05 -0.19 17.39
CA LYS A 20 28.02 -0.23 18.45
C LYS A 20 28.59 -0.20 19.86
N THR A 21 29.80 -0.73 20.08
CA THR A 21 30.48 -0.71 21.38
C THR A 21 31.36 0.53 21.58
N GLY A 22 31.32 1.51 20.66
CA GLY A 22 32.08 2.77 20.77
C GLY A 22 33.58 2.65 20.52
N HIS A 23 34.06 1.51 20.02
CA HIS A 23 35.48 1.26 19.72
C HIS A 23 35.92 1.79 18.33
N ILE A 24 34.94 2.15 17.50
CA ILE A 24 35.10 2.82 16.19
C ILE A 24 34.19 4.06 16.21
N GLU A 25 34.73 5.21 15.82
CA GLU A 25 33.91 6.40 15.57
C GLU A 25 33.13 6.24 14.28
N GLU A 26 31.85 6.58 14.32
CA GLU A 26 30.96 6.56 13.18
C GLU A 26 31.03 7.89 12.42
N THR A 27 31.15 7.82 11.10
CA THR A 27 30.96 9.01 10.25
C THR A 27 29.49 9.43 10.26
N VAL A 28 29.19 10.70 10.54
CA VAL A 28 27.81 11.21 10.56
C VAL A 28 27.60 12.12 9.36
N ASP A 29 26.58 11.85 8.55
CA ASP A 29 26.16 12.68 7.42
C ASP A 29 24.68 13.03 7.60
N LYS A 30 24.43 14.20 8.20
CA LYS A 30 23.07 14.64 8.56
C LYS A 30 22.19 14.90 7.34
N ASP A 31 22.78 15.33 6.23
CA ASP A 31 22.04 15.62 5.01
C ASP A 31 21.57 14.31 4.37
N TYR A 32 22.44 13.32 4.29
CA TYR A 32 22.06 11.97 3.86
C TYR A 32 21.00 11.36 4.79
N GLU A 33 21.20 11.42 6.11
CA GLU A 33 20.27 10.83 7.09
C GLU A 33 18.86 11.45 6.99
N PHE A 34 18.79 12.75 6.71
CA PHE A 34 17.53 13.45 6.47
C PHE A 34 16.82 12.93 5.22
N GLU A 35 17.53 12.81 4.09
CA GLU A 35 16.95 12.33 2.83
C GLU A 35 16.60 10.84 2.86
N GLU A 36 17.42 10.00 3.50
CA GLU A 36 17.11 8.59 3.73
C GLU A 36 15.83 8.45 4.56
N LYS A 37 15.66 9.25 5.62
CA LYS A 37 14.44 9.23 6.43
C LYS A 37 13.20 9.62 5.64
N ARG A 38 13.29 10.65 4.79
CA ARG A 38 12.19 11.06 3.90
C ARG A 38 11.85 9.96 2.90
N PHE A 39 12.86 9.34 2.28
CA PHE A 39 12.69 8.21 1.37
C PHE A 39 12.00 7.05 2.07
N LYS A 40 12.44 6.66 3.26
CA LYS A 40 11.85 5.55 4.03
C LYS A 40 10.40 5.80 4.41
N TYR A 41 10.06 7.04 4.75
CA TYR A 41 8.68 7.42 5.01
C TYR A 41 7.80 7.28 3.76
N MET A 42 8.29 7.75 2.60
CA MET A 42 7.59 7.59 1.32
C MET A 42 7.42 6.11 0.94
N GLU A 43 8.48 5.30 1.03
CA GLU A 43 8.48 3.86 0.75
C GLU A 43 7.42 3.13 1.59
N SER A 44 7.41 3.40 2.90
CA SER A 44 6.43 2.80 3.81
C SER A 44 5.00 3.20 3.45
N THR A 45 4.79 4.47 3.17
CA THR A 45 3.46 5.02 2.87
C THR A 45 2.91 4.49 1.55
N SER A 46 3.71 4.46 0.48
CA SER A 46 3.25 3.99 -0.84
C SER A 46 3.06 2.47 -0.89
N THR A 47 3.86 1.71 -0.13
CA THR A 47 3.67 0.25 0.02
C THR A 47 2.39 -0.04 0.77
N LYS A 48 2.09 0.72 1.83
CA LYS A 48 0.81 0.64 2.54
C LYS A 48 -0.35 0.99 1.61
N LEU A 49 -0.23 2.07 0.85
CA LEU A 49 -1.25 2.49 -0.13
C LEU A 49 -1.57 1.36 -1.12
N GLN A 50 -0.56 0.71 -1.70
CA GLN A 50 -0.76 -0.43 -2.60
C GLN A 50 -1.54 -1.57 -1.94
N LYS A 51 -1.21 -1.89 -0.68
CA LYS A 51 -1.91 -2.93 0.09
C LYS A 51 -3.37 -2.56 0.33
N GLU A 52 -3.64 -1.33 0.76
CA GLU A 52 -5.01 -0.86 1.02
C GLU A 52 -5.85 -0.79 -0.26
N LEU A 53 -5.27 -0.40 -1.40
CA LEU A 53 -5.97 -0.39 -2.69
C LEU A 53 -6.32 -1.79 -3.19
N LYS A 54 -5.43 -2.77 -2.97
CA LYS A 54 -5.73 -4.16 -3.27
C LYS A 54 -6.85 -4.67 -2.37
N HIS A 55 -6.75 -4.39 -1.06
CA HIS A 55 -7.78 -4.76 -0.11
C HIS A 55 -9.14 -4.14 -0.46
N TYR A 56 -9.16 -2.87 -0.85
CA TYR A 56 -10.35 -2.17 -1.31
C TYR A 56 -11.05 -2.90 -2.47
N LEU A 57 -10.31 -3.27 -3.52
CA LEU A 57 -10.86 -4.00 -4.67
C LEU A 57 -11.41 -5.38 -4.25
N ASP A 58 -10.69 -6.11 -3.40
CA ASP A 58 -11.13 -7.40 -2.87
C ASP A 58 -12.40 -7.26 -2.01
N SER A 59 -12.49 -6.21 -1.19
CA SER A 59 -13.68 -5.89 -0.39
C SER A 59 -14.89 -5.56 -1.25
N LEU A 60 -14.72 -4.84 -2.36
CA LEU A 60 -15.82 -4.59 -3.31
C LEU A 60 -16.36 -5.91 -3.89
N ARG A 61 -15.48 -6.82 -4.32
CA ARG A 61 -15.88 -8.14 -4.82
C ARG A 61 -16.66 -8.94 -3.77
N ILE A 62 -16.20 -8.92 -2.52
CA ILE A 62 -16.88 -9.64 -1.44
C ILE A 62 -18.27 -9.05 -1.21
N LEU A 63 -18.38 -7.72 -1.18
CA LEU A 63 -19.64 -7.02 -0.96
C LEU A 63 -20.66 -7.32 -2.06
N THR A 64 -20.28 -7.20 -3.34
CA THR A 64 -21.22 -7.42 -4.45
C THR A 64 -21.67 -8.87 -4.55
N ASN A 65 -20.78 -9.83 -4.30
CA ASN A 65 -21.17 -11.24 -4.23
C ASN A 65 -22.11 -11.52 -3.05
N ALA A 66 -21.87 -10.91 -1.90
CA ALA A 66 -22.77 -11.03 -0.75
C ALA A 66 -24.16 -10.46 -1.05
N GLN A 67 -24.23 -9.33 -1.77
CA GLN A 67 -25.50 -8.73 -2.22
C GLN A 67 -26.28 -9.68 -3.15
N VAL A 68 -25.59 -10.34 -4.09
CA VAL A 68 -26.21 -11.35 -4.97
C VAL A 68 -26.77 -12.51 -4.14
N ASN A 69 -25.97 -13.09 -3.25
CA ASN A 69 -26.40 -14.24 -2.43
C ASN A 69 -27.64 -13.91 -1.56
N VAL A 70 -27.66 -12.73 -0.92
CA VAL A 70 -28.82 -12.29 -0.14
C VAL A 70 -30.05 -12.15 -1.03
N SER A 71 -29.89 -11.53 -2.20
CA SER A 71 -31.00 -11.32 -3.12
C SER A 71 -31.55 -12.62 -3.72
N GLU A 72 -30.70 -13.62 -3.93
CA GLU A 72 -31.09 -14.94 -4.43
C GLU A 72 -32.02 -15.65 -3.43
N VAL A 73 -31.60 -15.73 -2.17
CA VAL A 73 -32.42 -16.34 -1.10
C VAL A 73 -33.74 -15.61 -0.91
N LEU A 74 -33.75 -14.27 -0.96
CA LEU A 74 -34.98 -13.47 -0.91
C LEU A 74 -35.90 -13.76 -2.11
N SER A 75 -35.33 -13.91 -3.30
CA SER A 75 -36.07 -14.26 -4.52
C SER A 75 -36.68 -15.66 -4.42
N GLU A 76 -35.97 -16.64 -3.89
CA GLU A 76 -36.49 -18.00 -3.68
C GLU A 76 -37.63 -18.04 -2.66
N PHE A 77 -37.46 -17.34 -1.53
CA PHE A 77 -38.42 -17.30 -0.44
C PHE A 77 -39.72 -16.58 -0.82
N TYR A 78 -39.62 -15.41 -1.45
CA TYR A 78 -40.79 -14.56 -1.78
C TYR A 78 -41.29 -14.70 -3.24
N GLY A 79 -40.61 -15.47 -4.09
CA GLY A 79 -40.88 -15.53 -5.54
C GLY A 79 -41.59 -16.80 -6.04
N SER A 80 -41.97 -17.73 -5.16
CA SER A 80 -42.37 -19.10 -5.54
C SER A 80 -43.86 -19.45 -5.34
N ASN A 81 -44.74 -18.50 -4.99
CA ASN A 81 -46.18 -18.80 -4.83
C ASN A 81 -46.91 -18.83 -6.18
N LYS A 82 -47.11 -20.05 -6.71
CA LYS A 82 -47.85 -20.30 -7.96
C LYS A 82 -49.35 -19.91 -7.94
N ASN A 83 -49.88 -19.49 -6.79
CA ASN A 83 -51.31 -19.26 -6.57
C ASN A 83 -51.68 -17.81 -6.15
N GLU A 84 -50.72 -16.87 -6.13
CA GLU A 84 -51.00 -15.47 -5.77
C GLU A 84 -50.74 -14.52 -6.96
N ASP A 85 -51.43 -13.38 -6.93
CA ASP A 85 -51.68 -12.46 -8.04
C ASP A 85 -50.47 -12.19 -8.95
N LYS A 86 -50.68 -12.38 -10.26
CA LYS A 86 -49.70 -12.15 -11.36
C LYS A 86 -49.08 -10.75 -11.38
N GLU A 87 -49.61 -9.81 -10.61
CA GLU A 87 -49.15 -8.42 -10.54
C GLU A 87 -47.84 -8.29 -9.74
N TYR A 88 -47.62 -9.19 -8.76
CA TYR A 88 -46.35 -9.36 -8.06
C TYR A 88 -45.49 -10.43 -8.72
N LYS A 89 -45.10 -10.21 -9.98
CA LYS A 89 -43.84 -10.80 -10.45
C LYS A 89 -42.76 -10.26 -9.51
N SER A 90 -42.39 -11.08 -8.52
CA SER A 90 -42.06 -10.60 -7.18
C SER A 90 -40.95 -9.56 -7.22
N ILE A 91 -41.13 -8.42 -6.53
CA ILE A 91 -40.10 -7.37 -6.39
C ILE A 91 -38.74 -7.97 -5.95
N SER A 92 -38.76 -9.10 -5.25
CA SER A 92 -37.56 -9.87 -4.88
C SER A 92 -36.82 -10.46 -6.09
N GLN A 93 -37.52 -10.93 -7.13
CA GLN A 93 -36.93 -11.42 -8.39
C GLN A 93 -36.32 -10.28 -9.20
N GLU A 94 -37.00 -9.13 -9.27
CA GLU A 94 -36.47 -7.92 -9.94
C GLU A 94 -35.24 -7.38 -9.19
N TYR A 95 -35.30 -7.32 -7.85
CA TYR A 95 -34.15 -6.96 -7.01
C TYR A 95 -32.96 -7.90 -7.22
N HIS A 96 -33.20 -9.22 -7.24
CA HIS A 96 -32.16 -10.21 -7.53
C HIS A 96 -31.53 -10.00 -8.92
N GLY A 97 -32.35 -9.76 -9.95
CA GLY A 97 -31.87 -9.44 -11.28
C GLY A 97 -30.95 -8.20 -11.30
N VAL A 98 -31.31 -7.15 -10.56
CA VAL A 98 -30.49 -5.94 -10.42
C VAL A 98 -29.18 -6.21 -9.67
N MET A 99 -29.20 -6.97 -8.56
CA MET A 99 -27.98 -7.32 -7.83
C MET A 99 -27.02 -8.15 -8.68
N LYS A 100 -27.54 -9.10 -9.47
CA LYS A 100 -26.73 -9.89 -10.41
C LYS A 100 -26.11 -9.01 -11.49
N LEU A 101 -26.91 -8.13 -12.09
CA LEU A 101 -26.42 -7.17 -13.09
C LEU A 101 -25.32 -6.27 -12.52
N LEU A 102 -25.50 -5.75 -11.30
CA LEU A 102 -24.51 -4.92 -10.63
C LEU A 102 -23.22 -5.68 -10.33
N ASN A 103 -23.32 -6.93 -9.89
CA ASN A 103 -22.14 -7.75 -9.66
C ASN A 103 -21.38 -8.02 -10.97
N ASP A 104 -22.10 -8.40 -12.03
CA ASP A 104 -21.51 -8.78 -13.31
C ASP A 104 -20.92 -7.56 -14.05
N GLN A 105 -21.63 -6.43 -14.07
CA GLN A 105 -21.21 -5.22 -14.78
C GLN A 105 -20.30 -4.33 -13.92
N ALA A 106 -20.72 -3.95 -12.72
CA ALA A 106 -20.02 -2.91 -11.97
C ALA A 106 -18.65 -3.38 -11.46
N VAL A 107 -18.51 -4.65 -11.06
CA VAL A 107 -17.19 -5.19 -10.64
C VAL A 107 -16.37 -5.64 -11.84
N GLY A 108 -16.98 -6.33 -12.79
CA GLY A 108 -16.31 -6.81 -14.01
C GLY A 108 -15.70 -5.66 -14.82
N GLU A 109 -16.43 -4.54 -14.97
CA GLU A 109 -15.96 -3.38 -15.72
C GLU A 109 -15.06 -2.43 -14.92
N LEU A 110 -15.11 -2.46 -13.58
CA LEU A 110 -14.25 -1.65 -12.71
C LEU A 110 -12.85 -2.26 -12.60
N GLU A 111 -12.77 -3.58 -12.49
CA GLU A 111 -11.56 -4.28 -12.09
C GLU A 111 -10.39 -4.05 -13.05
N GLN A 112 -10.62 -4.20 -14.36
CA GLN A 112 -9.56 -4.03 -15.35
C GLN A 112 -9.03 -2.57 -15.34
N PRO A 113 -9.86 -1.53 -15.47
CA PRO A 113 -9.41 -0.14 -15.36
C PRO A 113 -8.71 0.17 -14.05
N PHE A 114 -9.21 -0.36 -12.92
CA PHE A 114 -8.59 -0.16 -11.61
C PHE A 114 -7.17 -0.75 -11.56
N ASN A 115 -7.00 -1.99 -12.06
CA ASN A 115 -5.69 -2.60 -12.16
C ASN A 115 -4.74 -1.80 -13.06
N GLN A 116 -5.22 -1.39 -14.24
CA GLN A 116 -4.40 -0.71 -15.25
C GLN A 116 -3.99 0.71 -14.86
N THR A 117 -4.90 1.46 -14.24
CA THR A 117 -4.72 2.90 -13.98
C THR A 117 -4.31 3.21 -12.54
N VAL A 118 -4.55 2.29 -11.60
CA VAL A 118 -4.29 2.50 -10.16
C VAL A 118 -3.27 1.51 -9.61
N LEU A 119 -3.58 0.21 -9.57
CA LEU A 119 -2.74 -0.77 -8.88
C LEU A 119 -1.39 -1.01 -9.59
N ASN A 120 -1.39 -1.23 -10.89
CA ASN A 120 -0.17 -1.53 -11.64
C ASN A 120 0.82 -0.36 -11.64
N PRO A 121 0.40 0.91 -11.85
CA PRO A 121 1.29 2.06 -11.72
C PRO A 121 1.92 2.19 -10.33
N ILE A 122 1.12 2.05 -9.26
CA ILE A 122 1.64 2.11 -7.87
C ILE A 122 2.60 0.94 -7.61
N ALA A 123 2.28 -0.26 -8.07
CA ALA A 123 3.17 -1.43 -7.96
C ALA A 123 4.49 -1.21 -8.68
N ARG A 124 4.45 -0.62 -9.89
CA ARG A 124 5.63 -0.27 -10.67
C ARG A 124 6.47 0.79 -9.96
N PHE A 125 5.85 1.82 -9.40
CA PHE A 125 6.57 2.83 -8.59
C PHE A 125 7.29 2.16 -7.41
N ASN A 126 6.58 1.30 -6.67
CA ASN A 126 7.14 0.58 -5.54
C ASN A 126 8.25 -0.41 -5.92
N SER A 127 8.27 -0.93 -7.16
CA SER A 127 9.32 -1.86 -7.60
C SER A 127 10.71 -1.21 -7.66
N TYR A 128 10.80 0.11 -7.86
CA TYR A 128 12.07 0.83 -7.90
C TYR A 128 12.80 0.81 -6.54
N TYR A 129 12.07 0.64 -5.43
CA TYR A 129 12.65 0.60 -4.09
C TYR A 129 13.65 -0.52 -3.90
N ILE A 130 13.54 -1.63 -4.64
CA ILE A 130 14.48 -2.75 -4.56
C ILE A 130 15.90 -2.28 -4.88
N GLU A 131 16.07 -1.59 -6.00
CA GLU A 131 17.38 -1.12 -6.47
C GLU A 131 17.93 -0.02 -5.55
N ILE A 132 17.07 0.90 -5.11
CA ILE A 132 17.44 2.00 -4.21
C ILE A 132 17.87 1.46 -2.84
N ASN A 133 17.17 0.46 -2.30
CA ASN A 133 17.54 -0.18 -1.05
C ASN A 133 18.87 -0.93 -1.14
N GLU A 134 19.17 -1.56 -2.28
CA GLU A 134 20.48 -2.17 -2.48
C GLU A 134 21.59 -1.10 -2.61
N ALA A 135 21.31 0.06 -3.20
CA ALA A 135 22.24 1.19 -3.20
C ALA A 135 22.50 1.74 -1.78
N ILE A 136 21.46 1.97 -0.98
CA ILE A 136 21.55 2.37 0.43
C ILE A 136 22.38 1.36 1.24
N LYS A 137 22.09 0.06 1.09
CA LYS A 137 22.83 -1.03 1.75
C LYS A 137 24.29 -1.05 1.31
N LYS A 138 24.57 -0.84 0.02
CA LYS A 138 25.93 -0.73 -0.50
C LYS A 138 26.66 0.47 0.11
N ARG A 139 26.00 1.63 0.23
CA ARG A 139 26.55 2.82 0.88
C ARG A 139 26.89 2.55 2.35
N ASN A 140 25.99 1.92 3.10
CA ASN A 140 26.22 1.56 4.50
C ASN A 140 27.40 0.58 4.66
N HIS A 141 27.57 -0.38 3.75
CA HIS A 141 28.75 -1.24 3.75
C HIS A 141 30.05 -0.47 3.47
N LYS A 142 30.03 0.50 2.55
CA LYS A 142 31.21 1.31 2.21
C LYS A 142 31.59 2.25 3.34
N LYS A 143 30.61 2.87 3.98
CA LYS A 143 30.78 3.68 5.20
C LYS A 143 31.48 2.87 6.29
N LEU A 144 31.01 1.65 6.55
CA LEU A 144 31.59 0.79 7.57
C LEU A 144 33.03 0.35 7.24
N ASP A 145 33.31 0.03 5.97
CA ASP A 145 34.66 -0.29 5.50
C ASP A 145 35.60 0.94 5.69
N TYR A 146 35.13 2.15 5.38
CA TYR A 146 35.84 3.42 5.58
C TYR A 146 36.12 3.71 7.06
N ASP A 147 35.10 3.69 7.92
CA ASP A 147 35.23 3.96 9.36
C ASP A 147 36.19 2.98 10.05
N ALA A 148 36.14 1.70 9.67
CA ALA A 148 37.06 0.68 10.17
C ALA A 148 38.52 0.97 9.76
N MET A 149 38.75 1.38 8.51
CA MET A 149 40.10 1.74 8.04
C MET A 149 40.60 3.04 8.68
N LYS A 150 39.72 4.03 8.82
CA LYS A 150 40.01 5.31 9.47
C LYS A 150 40.48 5.08 10.91
N ASN A 151 39.78 4.24 11.67
CA ASN A 151 40.19 3.87 13.02
C ASN A 151 41.52 3.10 13.04
N LYS A 152 41.77 2.22 12.05
CA LYS A 152 43.04 1.48 11.94
C LYS A 152 44.21 2.41 11.69
N VAL A 153 44.08 3.37 10.75
CA VAL A 153 45.09 4.38 10.47
C VAL A 153 45.34 5.25 11.70
N ARG A 154 44.27 5.73 12.36
CA ARG A 154 44.37 6.50 13.61
C ARG A 154 45.20 5.78 14.66
N LYS A 155 44.90 4.50 14.95
CA LYS A 155 45.64 3.70 15.94
C LYS A 155 47.12 3.52 15.59
N LEU A 156 47.44 3.40 14.29
CA LEU A 156 48.84 3.33 13.83
C LEU A 156 49.59 4.65 14.03
N ILE A 157 48.90 5.78 13.89
CA ILE A 157 49.48 7.12 14.11
C ILE A 157 49.67 7.37 15.62
N GLU A 158 48.67 7.03 16.44
CA GLU A 158 48.71 7.21 17.90
C GLU A 158 49.77 6.34 18.58
N LYS A 159 50.12 5.19 17.99
CA LYS A 159 51.16 4.28 18.49
C LYS A 159 52.17 3.97 17.38
N PRO A 160 53.17 4.85 17.16
CA PRO A 160 54.22 4.62 16.18
C PRO A 160 55.02 3.35 16.52
N GLY A 161 55.28 2.52 15.51
CA GLY A 161 56.08 1.31 15.64
C GLY A 161 57.57 1.59 15.44
N GLU A 162 58.43 0.90 16.19
CA GLU A 162 59.89 0.97 16.05
C GLU A 162 60.44 0.08 14.90
N ASP A 163 59.60 -0.79 14.35
CA ASP A 163 59.96 -1.70 13.24
C ASP A 163 60.17 -0.90 11.92
N PRO A 164 61.25 -1.14 11.17
CA PRO A 164 61.52 -0.50 9.86
C PRO A 164 60.36 -0.59 8.85
N SER A 165 59.46 -1.56 9.00
CA SER A 165 58.28 -1.71 8.15
C SER A 165 57.10 -0.81 8.52
N TYR A 166 57.17 -0.07 9.64
CA TYR A 166 56.11 0.81 10.12
C TYR A 166 55.69 1.86 9.09
N GLU A 167 56.66 2.62 8.55
CA GLU A 167 56.36 3.70 7.58
C GLU A 167 55.70 3.16 6.31
N SER A 168 56.19 2.02 5.80
CA SER A 168 55.60 1.34 4.64
C SER A 168 54.17 0.87 4.92
N LYS A 169 53.92 0.27 6.09
CA LYS A 169 52.58 -0.16 6.52
C LYS A 169 51.64 1.05 6.68
N LEU A 170 52.11 2.14 7.29
CA LEU A 170 51.31 3.35 7.49
C LEU A 170 50.90 3.94 6.12
N SER A 171 51.87 4.11 5.22
CA SER A 171 51.65 4.61 3.86
C SER A 171 50.64 3.75 3.08
N GLN A 172 50.75 2.42 3.16
CA GLN A 172 49.79 1.51 2.52
C GLN A 172 48.37 1.66 3.09
N ASN A 173 48.21 1.74 4.41
CA ASN A 173 46.87 1.89 5.02
C ASN A 173 46.28 3.28 4.74
N GLN A 174 47.10 4.34 4.65
CA GLN A 174 46.65 5.67 4.23
C GLN A 174 46.18 5.68 2.78
N SER A 175 46.93 5.07 1.86
CA SER A 175 46.51 4.90 0.46
C SER A 175 45.19 4.13 0.36
N GLN A 176 45.04 3.05 1.14
CA GLN A 176 43.79 2.29 1.20
C GLN A 176 42.63 3.10 1.80
N LEU A 177 42.89 3.93 2.80
CA LEU A 177 41.89 4.82 3.40
C LEU A 177 41.34 5.80 2.35
N THR A 178 42.22 6.47 1.60
CA THR A 178 41.82 7.40 0.53
C THR A 178 40.96 6.72 -0.54
N GLN A 179 41.29 5.47 -0.92
CA GLN A 179 40.47 4.70 -1.86
C GLN A 179 39.08 4.35 -1.31
N LEU A 180 38.99 3.99 -0.03
CA LEU A 180 37.73 3.66 0.61
C LEU A 180 36.85 4.91 0.81
N GLU A 181 37.48 6.04 1.15
CA GLU A 181 36.83 7.35 1.25
C GLU A 181 36.20 7.74 -0.08
N THR A 182 36.99 7.74 -1.16
CA THR A 182 36.50 8.06 -2.51
C THR A 182 35.31 7.18 -2.90
N THR A 183 35.40 5.87 -2.61
CA THR A 183 34.33 4.92 -2.94
C THR A 183 33.06 5.15 -2.11
N TYR A 184 33.20 5.54 -0.84
CA TYR A 184 32.09 5.88 0.03
C TYR A 184 31.44 7.20 -0.39
N GLU A 185 32.23 8.25 -0.59
CA GLU A 185 31.75 9.58 -0.98
C GLU A 185 31.00 9.52 -2.30
N THR A 186 31.53 8.79 -3.30
CA THR A 186 30.86 8.62 -4.60
C THR A 186 29.42 8.14 -4.46
N ILE A 187 29.18 7.07 -3.68
CA ILE A 187 27.82 6.52 -3.51
C ILE A 187 26.98 7.36 -2.55
N ASN A 188 27.61 7.99 -1.57
CA ASN A 188 26.95 8.86 -0.61
C ASN A 188 26.39 10.11 -1.28
N ASP A 189 27.20 10.77 -2.11
CA ASP A 189 26.82 11.97 -2.85
C ASP A 189 25.79 11.65 -3.95
N GLN A 190 25.93 10.51 -4.62
CA GLN A 190 24.91 10.02 -5.54
C GLN A 190 23.54 9.86 -4.86
N LEU A 191 23.49 9.21 -3.68
CA LEU A 191 22.22 9.04 -2.96
C LEU A 191 21.66 10.38 -2.45
N LYS A 192 22.50 11.31 -2.01
CA LYS A 192 22.06 12.66 -1.62
C LYS A 192 21.43 13.44 -2.78
N ASP A 193 21.92 13.24 -4.00
CA ASP A 193 21.37 13.88 -5.20
C ASP A 193 20.11 13.17 -5.74
N GLU A 194 20.08 11.84 -5.71
CA GLU A 194 19.00 11.07 -6.34
C GLU A 194 17.76 10.87 -5.45
N LEU A 195 17.93 10.69 -4.13
CA LEU A 195 16.79 10.46 -3.22
C LEU A 195 15.76 11.60 -3.23
N PRO A 196 16.16 12.90 -3.15
CA PRO A 196 15.20 14.01 -3.22
C PRO A 196 14.44 14.04 -4.55
N LYS A 197 15.13 13.78 -5.66
CA LYS A 197 14.52 13.76 -7.01
C LYS A 197 13.46 12.69 -7.12
N LEU A 198 13.75 11.49 -6.63
CA LEU A 198 12.77 10.41 -6.59
C LEU A 198 11.56 10.79 -5.74
N ILE A 199 11.80 11.38 -4.57
CA ILE A 199 10.74 11.84 -3.68
C ILE A 199 9.84 12.83 -4.43
N ASP A 200 10.40 13.81 -5.13
CA ASP A 200 9.62 14.83 -5.84
C ASP A 200 8.85 14.24 -7.05
N LEU A 201 9.43 13.25 -7.74
CA LEU A 201 8.78 12.56 -8.85
C LEU A 201 7.54 11.75 -8.45
N ARG A 202 7.35 11.43 -7.17
CA ARG A 202 6.19 10.66 -6.70
C ARG A 202 4.86 11.29 -7.08
N ILE A 203 4.78 12.62 -7.04
CA ILE A 203 3.54 13.39 -7.29
C ILE A 203 3.14 13.25 -8.77
N PRO A 204 3.92 13.74 -9.75
CA PRO A 204 3.53 13.65 -11.15
C PRO A 204 3.39 12.21 -11.65
N PHE A 205 4.08 11.25 -11.03
CA PHE A 205 3.94 9.84 -11.37
C PHE A 205 2.62 9.23 -10.88
N LEU A 206 2.16 9.59 -9.67
CA LEU A 206 0.99 8.98 -9.03
C LEU A 206 -0.30 9.80 -9.12
N ASP A 207 -0.21 11.09 -9.46
CA ASP A 207 -1.38 11.97 -9.63
C ASP A 207 -2.41 11.42 -10.62
N PRO A 208 -2.02 10.91 -11.82
CA PRO A 208 -2.99 10.32 -12.74
C PRO A 208 -3.68 9.07 -12.17
N SER A 209 -2.98 8.30 -11.34
CA SER A 209 -3.55 7.13 -10.65
C SER A 209 -4.54 7.53 -9.56
N PHE A 210 -4.26 8.60 -8.82
CA PHE A 210 -5.20 9.16 -7.85
C PHE A 210 -6.45 9.70 -8.51
N GLU A 211 -6.29 10.46 -9.60
CA GLU A 211 -7.42 10.97 -10.39
C GLU A 211 -8.26 9.83 -10.96
N SER A 212 -7.61 8.81 -11.52
CA SER A 212 -8.29 7.62 -12.04
C SER A 212 -9.04 6.87 -10.96
N PHE A 213 -8.45 6.71 -9.77
CA PHE A 213 -9.11 6.09 -8.63
C PHE A 213 -10.42 6.80 -8.26
N VAL A 214 -10.39 8.12 -8.10
CA VAL A 214 -11.59 8.92 -7.78
C VAL A 214 -12.67 8.78 -8.86
N LYS A 215 -12.28 8.86 -10.14
CA LYS A 215 -13.21 8.71 -11.27
C LYS A 215 -13.86 7.33 -11.32
N LEU A 216 -13.07 6.29 -11.06
CA LEU A 216 -13.55 4.91 -11.02
C LEU A 216 -14.53 4.70 -9.85
N GLN A 217 -14.24 5.26 -8.67
CA GLN A 217 -15.18 5.23 -7.54
C GLN A 217 -16.49 5.94 -7.89
N LEU A 218 -16.41 7.16 -8.44
CA LEU A 218 -17.59 7.92 -8.82
C LEU A 218 -18.46 7.16 -9.82
N ARG A 219 -17.83 6.55 -10.84
CA ARG A 219 -18.53 5.71 -11.82
C ARG A 219 -19.22 4.53 -11.14
N PHE A 220 -18.49 3.76 -10.34
CA PHE A 220 -19.02 2.59 -9.65
C PHE A 220 -20.24 2.94 -8.79
N PHE A 221 -20.14 3.96 -7.93
CA PHE A 221 -21.25 4.32 -7.04
C PHE A 221 -22.44 4.92 -7.80
N ASN A 222 -22.22 5.69 -8.87
CA ASN A 222 -23.29 6.21 -9.69
C ASN A 222 -24.04 5.10 -10.45
N GLU A 223 -23.33 4.13 -11.01
CA GLU A 223 -23.96 2.97 -11.66
C GLU A 223 -24.78 2.17 -10.64
N ASN A 224 -24.23 1.89 -9.46
CA ASN A 224 -24.96 1.25 -8.35
C ASN A 224 -26.24 2.00 -7.97
N TYR A 225 -26.15 3.32 -7.79
CA TYR A 225 -27.29 4.16 -7.50
C TYR A 225 -28.34 4.08 -8.63
N ASN A 226 -27.95 4.25 -9.89
CA ASN A 226 -28.88 4.26 -11.02
C ASN A 226 -29.65 2.93 -11.14
N HIS A 227 -28.95 1.80 -11.02
CA HIS A 227 -29.57 0.47 -11.09
C HIS A 227 -30.53 0.22 -9.93
N LEU A 228 -30.16 0.58 -8.70
CA LEU A 228 -31.05 0.48 -7.54
C LEU A 228 -32.24 1.42 -7.65
N ASN A 229 -32.04 2.65 -8.10
CA ASN A 229 -33.08 3.66 -8.25
C ASN A 229 -34.14 3.22 -9.28
N ASN A 230 -33.74 2.48 -10.32
CA ASN A 230 -34.68 1.92 -11.31
C ASN A 230 -35.67 0.91 -10.71
N LEU A 231 -35.36 0.27 -9.58
CA LEU A 231 -36.32 -0.58 -8.87
C LEU A 231 -37.50 0.22 -8.33
N GLN A 232 -37.35 1.52 -8.06
CA GLN A 232 -38.46 2.34 -7.57
C GLN A 232 -39.63 2.37 -8.54
N VAL A 233 -39.37 2.32 -9.85
CA VAL A 233 -40.42 2.29 -10.88
C VAL A 233 -41.29 1.03 -10.79
N LYS A 234 -40.74 -0.03 -10.18
CA LYS A 234 -41.41 -1.32 -9.96
C LYS A 234 -42.15 -1.40 -8.63
N LEU A 235 -41.98 -0.41 -7.75
CA LEU A 235 -42.73 -0.31 -6.49
C LEU A 235 -44.16 0.19 -6.75
N ASP A 236 -45.08 -0.12 -5.84
CA ASP A 236 -46.46 0.36 -5.92
C ASP A 236 -46.54 1.89 -5.87
N ALA A 237 -47.67 2.45 -6.30
CA ALA A 237 -47.85 3.90 -6.42
C ALA A 237 -47.72 4.63 -5.07
N GLN A 238 -48.12 3.99 -3.97
CA GLN A 238 -48.05 4.58 -2.63
C GLN A 238 -46.59 4.65 -2.17
N THR A 239 -45.84 3.55 -2.28
CA THR A 239 -44.42 3.52 -1.90
C THR A 239 -43.57 4.52 -2.70
N ARG A 240 -43.90 4.75 -3.98
CA ARG A 240 -43.25 5.79 -4.78
C ARG A 240 -43.56 7.21 -4.28
N GLN A 241 -44.82 7.48 -3.93
CA GLN A 241 -45.23 8.78 -3.40
C GLN A 241 -44.56 9.06 -2.04
N ASP A 242 -44.40 8.02 -1.22
CA ASP A 242 -43.76 8.11 0.09
C ASP A 242 -42.24 8.36 -0.05
N TYR A 243 -41.59 7.76 -1.05
CA TYR A 243 -40.21 8.09 -1.40
C TYR A 243 -40.04 9.55 -1.83
N ILE A 244 -40.91 10.04 -2.72
CA ILE A 244 -40.85 11.43 -3.23
C ILE A 244 -41.10 12.45 -2.12
N SER A 245 -41.96 12.14 -1.16
CA SER A 245 -42.31 13.03 -0.04
C SER A 245 -41.34 12.95 1.15
N GLY A 246 -40.35 12.03 1.12
CA GLY A 246 -39.42 11.81 2.23
C GLY A 246 -40.01 11.03 3.42
N ALA A 247 -41.22 10.50 3.28
CA ALA A 247 -41.90 9.73 4.31
C ALA A 247 -41.38 8.27 4.45
N LEU A 248 -40.39 7.88 3.64
CA LEU A 248 -39.83 6.53 3.67
C LEU A 248 -39.05 6.24 4.97
N ASP A 249 -38.39 7.25 5.54
CA ASP A 249 -37.64 7.11 6.80
C ASP A 249 -38.58 6.84 7.98
N GLU A 250 -39.73 7.52 8.03
CA GLU A 250 -40.79 7.27 9.03
C GLU A 250 -41.36 5.85 8.91
N LYS A 251 -41.39 5.28 7.70
CA LYS A 251 -41.84 3.90 7.48
C LYS A 251 -40.85 2.83 7.94
N ILE A 252 -39.54 3.12 8.01
CA ILE A 252 -38.59 2.16 8.59
C ILE A 252 -38.89 2.00 10.09
N ASP A 253 -39.22 3.09 10.78
CA ASP A 253 -39.66 3.06 12.18
C ASP A 253 -41.00 2.32 12.34
N ASP A 254 -41.95 2.51 11.43
CA ASP A 254 -43.21 1.73 11.41
C ASP A 254 -42.98 0.23 11.17
N VAL A 255 -42.02 -0.14 10.31
CA VAL A 255 -41.63 -1.54 10.11
C VAL A 255 -41.01 -2.10 11.38
N LEU A 256 -40.17 -1.34 12.09
CA LEU A 256 -39.61 -1.74 13.38
C LEU A 256 -40.71 -1.93 14.43
N ILE A 257 -41.73 -1.06 14.45
CA ILE A 257 -42.90 -1.20 15.33
C ILE A 257 -43.67 -2.47 14.99
N LYS A 258 -43.97 -2.71 13.71
CA LYS A 258 -44.62 -3.95 13.24
C LYS A 258 -43.80 -5.19 13.58
N MET A 259 -42.48 -5.16 13.43
CA MET A 259 -41.60 -6.27 13.83
C MET A 259 -41.64 -6.52 15.34
N ARG A 260 -41.77 -5.47 16.17
CA ARG A 260 -41.97 -5.62 17.63
C ARG A 260 -43.35 -6.18 17.97
N GLU A 261 -44.39 -5.81 17.23
CA GLU A 261 -45.74 -6.38 17.38
C GLU A 261 -45.80 -7.84 16.90
N LEU A 262 -44.98 -8.21 15.92
CA LEU A 262 -44.80 -9.57 15.42
C LEU A 262 -43.95 -10.45 16.34
N ASN A 263 -43.37 -9.95 17.44
CA ASN A 263 -42.92 -10.78 18.57
C ASN A 263 -44.15 -11.37 19.30
N ILE A 264 -44.86 -12.23 18.57
CA ILE A 264 -46.00 -13.01 19.01
C ILE A 264 -45.47 -13.99 20.07
N THR A 265 -45.63 -13.59 21.34
CA THR A 265 -45.24 -14.25 22.61
C THR A 265 -43.81 -14.02 23.11
N GLY A 266 -43.62 -12.87 23.76
CA GLY A 266 -42.43 -12.56 24.55
C GLY A 266 -42.64 -11.45 25.57
N THR A 267 -43.82 -11.39 26.20
CA THR A 267 -43.99 -10.67 27.47
C THR A 267 -43.81 -11.68 28.61
N ASN A 268 -42.91 -11.35 29.53
CA ASN A 268 -42.66 -12.05 30.80
C ASN A 268 -43.93 -12.49 31.52
#